data_AF-A0A645F1J6-F1
#
_entry.id   AF-A0A645F1J6-F1
#
_cell.length_a   1.000
_cell.length_b   1.000
_cell.length_c   1.000
_cell.angle_alpha   90.00
_cell.angle_beta   90.00
_cell.angle_gamma   90.00
#
_symmetry.space_group_name_H-M   'P 1'
#
loop_
_entity.id
_entity.type
_entity.pdbx_description
1 polymer ?
#
loop_
_entity_poly.entity_id
_entity_poly.type
_entity_poly.pdbx_seq_one_letter_code
_entity_poly.pdbx_strand_id
1 'polypeptide(L)'
;MPIYAECGGLMYLGRSIIADGKKQEMVGLLPLDTQMTKKPQGHGYTIMKVMENNRWFTQERVRGHEFHNSHVINLDVAQVNFGFKVERGHGINEEYDGICYKNVLAAYNHIHAIGSPSWAEQMIKLACQYRGQCREKRKTVAVK
;
A
#
# COMPACT_ATOMS: atom_id res chain seq x y z
N MET A 1 11.16 -8.94 -0.35
CA MET A 1 10.36 -9.29 0.83
C MET A 1 8.99 -8.69 0.62
N PRO A 2 7.89 -9.39 0.95
CA PRO A 2 6.56 -8.79 0.92
C PRO A 2 6.39 -7.77 2.04
N ILE A 3 5.76 -6.63 1.74
CA ILE A 3 5.39 -5.59 2.72
C ILE A 3 3.93 -5.21 2.47
N TYR A 4 3.08 -5.40 3.47
CA TYR A 4 1.69 -5.00 3.45
C TYR A 4 1.49 -3.92 4.50
N ALA A 5 0.96 -2.77 4.10
CA ALA A 5 0.83 -1.61 4.97
C ALA A 5 -0.52 -0.91 4.75
N GLU A 6 -1.13 -0.44 5.84
CA GLU A 6 -2.41 0.26 5.82
C GLU A 6 -2.31 1.58 6.57
N CYS A 7 -2.99 2.61 6.08
CA CYS A 7 -3.12 3.95 6.66
C CYS A 7 -1.78 4.50 7.18
N GLY A 8 -1.54 4.49 8.49
CA GLY A 8 -0.27 4.91 9.08
C GLY A 8 0.95 4.19 8.53
N GLY A 9 0.80 2.93 8.10
CA GLY A 9 1.85 2.17 7.41
C GLY A 9 2.18 2.74 6.02
N LEU A 10 1.17 3.17 5.25
CA LEU A 10 1.40 3.86 3.97
C LEU A 10 2.18 5.16 4.19
N MET A 11 1.78 5.93 5.21
CA MET A 11 2.44 7.19 5.58
C MET A 11 3.89 6.95 6.01
N TYR A 12 4.12 5.94 6.86
CA TYR A 12 5.44 5.57 7.37
C TYR A 12 6.40 5.07 6.29
N LEU A 13 5.90 4.43 5.23
CA LEU A 13 6.72 3.98 4.10
C LEU A 13 7.10 5.11 3.13
N GLY A 14 6.45 6.27 3.20
CA GLY A 14 6.81 7.45 2.42
C GLY A 14 8.15 8.07 2.83
N ARG A 15 8.55 9.14 2.14
CA ARG A 15 9.76 9.91 2.44
C ARG A 15 9.61 10.78 3.68
N SER A 16 8.44 11.36 3.89
CA SER A 16 8.18 12.21 5.05
C SER A 16 6.70 12.34 5.42
N ILE A 17 6.47 12.78 6.65
CA ILE A 17 5.18 13.29 7.12
C ILE A 17 5.30 14.77 7.49
N ILE A 18 4.27 15.56 7.17
CA ILE A 18 4.11 16.93 7.64
C ILE A 18 2.99 16.95 8.67
N ALA A 19 3.30 17.29 9.93
CA ALA A 19 2.34 17.43 11.01
C ALA A 19 2.60 18.73 11.77
N ASP A 20 1.56 19.52 12.03
CA ASP A 20 1.66 20.81 12.73
C ASP A 20 2.73 21.76 12.18
N GLY A 21 2.85 21.80 10.84
CA GLY A 21 3.83 22.62 10.13
C GLY A 21 5.27 22.10 10.19
N LYS A 22 5.52 20.96 10.84
CA LYS A 22 6.84 20.32 10.92
C LYS A 22 6.92 19.11 10.01
N LYS A 23 7.96 19.06 9.18
CA LYS A 23 8.29 17.91 8.35
C LYS A 23 9.19 16.96 9.13
N GLN A 24 8.89 15.66 9.12
CA GLN A 24 9.69 14.61 9.74
C GLN A 24 9.99 13.52 8.70
N GLU A 25 11.22 13.04 8.69
CA GLU A 25 11.65 11.96 7.80
C GLU A 25 11.03 10.63 8.19
N MET A 26 10.78 9.81 7.17
CA MET A 26 10.18 8.47 7.29
C MET A 26 11.09 7.45 6.59
N VAL A 27 10.60 6.24 6.28
CA VAL A 27 11.43 5.18 5.71
C VAL A 27 11.99 5.54 4.32
N GLY A 28 11.25 6.32 3.53
CA GLY A 28 11.64 6.69 2.16
C GLY A 28 11.56 5.55 1.14
N LEU A 29 10.82 4.49 1.44
CA LEU A 29 10.66 3.34 0.53
C LEU A 29 9.77 3.69 -0.67
N LEU A 30 8.70 4.44 -0.42
CA LEU A 30 7.72 4.86 -1.44
C LEU A 30 7.97 6.32 -1.83
N PRO A 31 7.80 6.66 -3.12
CA PRO A 31 8.10 8.00 -3.63
C PRO A 31 6.94 8.97 -3.38
N LEU A 32 6.54 9.11 -2.12
CA LEU A 32 5.45 9.98 -1.67
C LEU A 32 5.82 10.67 -0.37
N ASP A 33 5.13 11.77 -0.08
CA ASP A 33 5.09 12.40 1.23
C ASP A 33 3.63 12.38 1.74
N THR A 34 3.42 12.59 3.04
CA THR A 34 2.07 12.68 3.60
C THR A 34 1.92 13.92 4.46
N GLN A 35 0.71 14.47 4.51
CA GLN A 35 0.42 15.66 5.31
C GLN A 35 -0.81 15.42 6.18
N MET A 36 -0.67 15.67 7.48
CA MET A 36 -1.76 15.63 8.45
C MET A 36 -2.70 16.83 8.25
N THR A 37 -4.00 16.59 8.41
CA THR A 37 -5.08 17.56 8.28
C THR A 37 -5.84 17.69 9.59
N LYS A 38 -6.43 18.86 9.85
CA LYS A 38 -7.26 19.07 11.06
C LYS A 38 -8.62 18.37 10.98
N LYS A 39 -9.09 18.06 9.76
CA LYS A 39 -10.36 17.39 9.49
C LYS A 39 -10.10 16.02 8.86
N PRO A 40 -10.95 15.01 9.13
CA PRO A 40 -10.94 13.75 8.40
C PRO A 40 -11.01 13.97 6.89
N GLN A 41 -10.23 13.19 6.14
CA GLN A 41 -10.23 13.15 4.68
C GLN A 41 -11.05 11.95 4.19
N GLY A 42 -10.79 10.77 4.75
CA GLY A 42 -11.60 9.57 4.54
C GLY A 42 -12.23 9.11 5.85
N HIS A 43 -13.53 8.79 5.80
CA HIS A 43 -14.25 8.21 6.93
C HIS A 43 -15.35 7.25 6.45
N GLY A 44 -15.31 6.01 6.95
CA GLY A 44 -16.40 5.06 6.82
C GLY A 44 -16.06 3.88 5.93
N TYR A 45 -17.09 3.25 5.38
CA TYR A 45 -16.97 2.00 4.65
C TYR A 45 -16.50 2.20 3.20
N THR A 46 -15.58 1.34 2.77
CA THR A 46 -14.95 1.40 1.44
C THR A 46 -15.29 0.19 0.59
N ILE A 47 -15.33 0.40 -0.73
CA ILE A 47 -15.36 -0.66 -1.73
C ILE A 47 -14.31 -0.32 -2.78
N MET A 48 -13.39 -1.26 -2.98
CA MET A 48 -12.22 -1.10 -3.82
C MET A 48 -12.23 -2.18 -4.89
N LYS A 49 -12.22 -1.81 -6.17
CA LYS A 49 -12.01 -2.75 -7.27
C LYS A 49 -10.51 -3.05 -7.41
N VAL A 50 -10.14 -4.32 -7.39
CA VAL A 50 -8.75 -4.76 -7.51
C VAL A 50 -8.25 -4.54 -8.93
N MET A 51 -7.10 -3.87 -9.06
CA MET A 51 -6.43 -3.61 -10.34
C MET A 51 -5.58 -4.82 -10.77
N GLU A 52 -5.36 -4.99 -12.07
CA GLU A 52 -4.66 -6.17 -12.63
C GLU A 52 -3.23 -6.35 -12.10
N ASN A 53 -2.54 -5.25 -11.80
CA ASN A 53 -1.18 -5.23 -11.26
C ASN A 53 -1.13 -5.56 -9.75
N ASN A 54 -2.27 -5.73 -9.08
CA ASN A 54 -2.34 -6.05 -7.67
C ASN A 54 -2.15 -7.54 -7.44
N ARG A 55 -1.01 -7.92 -6.86
CA ARG A 55 -0.65 -9.31 -6.57
C ARG A 55 -1.14 -9.79 -5.20
N TRP A 56 -1.79 -8.93 -4.42
CA TRP A 56 -2.17 -9.20 -3.03
C TRP A 56 -3.60 -9.71 -2.89
N PHE A 57 -4.43 -9.52 -3.91
CA PHE A 57 -5.83 -9.95 -3.88
C PHE A 57 -6.16 -10.69 -5.16
N THR A 58 -6.94 -11.76 -5.04
CA THR A 58 -7.45 -12.53 -6.19
C THR A 58 -8.94 -12.26 -6.45
N GLN A 59 -9.62 -11.67 -5.47
CA GLN A 59 -11.01 -11.23 -5.58
C GLN A 59 -11.13 -9.95 -6.41
N GLU A 60 -12.26 -9.75 -7.08
CA GLU A 60 -12.52 -8.55 -7.89
C GLU A 60 -12.68 -7.29 -7.03
N ARG A 61 -13.27 -7.43 -5.84
CA ARG A 61 -13.58 -6.31 -4.93
C ARG A 61 -13.11 -6.59 -3.52
N VAL A 62 -12.54 -5.59 -2.88
CA VAL A 62 -12.13 -5.59 -1.47
C VAL A 62 -12.99 -4.60 -0.71
N ARG A 63 -13.45 -5.03 0.47
CA ARG A 63 -14.27 -4.22 1.37
C ARG A 63 -13.45 -3.87 2.58
N GLY A 64 -13.70 -2.69 3.15
CA GLY A 64 -12.92 -2.22 4.28
C GLY A 64 -13.52 -0.98 4.89
N HIS A 65 -12.64 -0.22 5.53
CA HIS A 65 -12.95 1.09 6.06
C HIS A 65 -11.75 2.01 5.93
N GLU A 66 -12.03 3.31 5.92
CA GLU A 66 -11.00 4.33 5.97
C GLU A 66 -11.30 5.27 7.14
N PHE A 67 -10.23 5.67 7.83
CA PHE A 67 -10.27 6.66 8.89
C PHE A 67 -8.92 7.37 8.90
N HIS A 68 -8.79 8.47 8.16
CA HIS A 68 -7.52 9.20 8.11
C HIS A 68 -7.72 10.71 8.10
N ASN A 69 -6.91 11.36 8.93
CA ASN A 69 -6.73 12.81 8.99
C ASN A 69 -5.43 13.17 8.25
N SER A 70 -5.22 12.59 7.08
CA SER A 70 -4.04 12.83 6.24
C SER A 70 -4.36 12.67 4.77
N HIS A 71 -3.53 13.23 3.91
CA HIS A 71 -3.55 12.98 2.48
C HIS A 71 -2.12 12.80 1.95
N VAL A 72 -2.00 12.11 0.82
CA VAL A 72 -0.72 11.95 0.11
C VAL A 72 -0.43 13.21 -0.67
N ILE A 73 0.83 13.65 -0.65
CA ILE A 73 1.37 14.76 -1.44
C ILE A 73 2.67 14.33 -2.12
N ASN A 74 3.04 15.01 -3.21
CA ASN A 74 4.28 14.76 -3.97
C ASN A 74 4.48 13.29 -4.39
N LEU A 75 3.39 12.58 -4.72
CA LEU A 75 3.47 11.22 -5.24
C LEU A 75 4.06 11.23 -6.65
N ASP A 76 5.17 10.52 -6.84
CA ASP A 76 5.71 10.25 -8.18
C ASP A 76 5.00 9.05 -8.79
N VAL A 77 3.95 9.33 -9.57
CA VAL A 77 3.14 8.31 -10.24
C VAL A 77 3.90 7.54 -11.32
N ALA A 78 5.06 8.03 -11.80
CA ALA A 78 5.85 7.31 -12.80
C ALA A 78 6.61 6.11 -12.19
N GLN A 79 6.76 6.07 -10.86
CA GLN A 79 7.54 5.04 -10.16
C GLN A 79 6.68 3.96 -9.50
N VAL A 80 5.36 4.11 -9.49
CA VAL A 80 4.44 3.20 -8.80
C VAL A 80 3.21 2.91 -9.65
N ASN A 81 2.47 1.86 -9.28
CA ASN A 81 1.16 1.59 -9.84
C ASN A 81 0.11 1.62 -8.74
N PHE A 82 -1.14 1.95 -9.08
CA PHE A 82 -2.25 1.84 -8.14
C PHE A 82 -2.75 0.39 -8.04
N GLY A 83 -3.08 -0.05 -6.83
CA GLY A 83 -3.54 -1.41 -6.54
C GLY A 83 -5.06 -1.55 -6.59
N PHE A 84 -5.78 -0.44 -6.43
CA PHE A 84 -7.23 -0.40 -6.39
C PHE A 84 -7.79 0.80 -7.14
N LYS A 85 -8.95 0.61 -7.76
CA LYS A 85 -9.84 1.69 -8.15
C LYS A 85 -10.92 1.86 -7.09
N VAL A 86 -11.15 3.09 -6.66
CA VAL A 86 -12.17 3.41 -5.64
C VAL A 86 -13.56 3.30 -6.29
N GLU A 87 -14.39 2.41 -5.76
CA GLU A 87 -15.84 2.38 -6.07
C GLU A 87 -16.66 3.08 -4.98
N ARG A 88 -16.15 3.08 -3.74
CA ARG A 88 -16.69 3.83 -2.60
C ARG A 88 -15.57 4.14 -1.60
N GLY A 89 -15.54 5.38 -1.10
CA GLY A 89 -14.51 5.89 -0.19
C GLY A 89 -13.74 7.04 -0.82
N HIS A 90 -12.63 7.42 -0.20
CA HIS A 90 -11.75 8.51 -0.61
C HIS A 90 -10.41 7.99 -1.11
N GLY A 91 -9.83 6.96 -0.47
CA GLY A 91 -8.55 6.41 -0.92
C GLY A 91 -7.41 7.45 -0.94
N ILE A 92 -6.50 7.34 -1.92
CA ILE A 92 -5.36 8.26 -2.07
C ILE A 92 -5.77 9.56 -2.75
N ASN A 93 -6.64 9.50 -3.76
CA ASN A 93 -7.01 10.65 -4.59
C ASN A 93 -8.45 10.59 -5.13
N GLU A 94 -9.37 9.95 -4.40
CA GLU A 94 -10.79 9.73 -4.74
C GLU A 94 -11.05 8.79 -5.92
N GLU A 95 -10.05 8.53 -6.77
CA GLU A 95 -10.18 7.61 -7.91
C GLU A 95 -9.43 6.28 -7.67
N TYR A 96 -8.29 6.35 -6.99
CA TYR A 96 -7.41 5.21 -6.74
C TYR A 96 -6.98 5.12 -5.27
N ASP A 97 -6.68 3.89 -4.85
CA ASP A 97 -6.05 3.59 -3.57
C ASP A 97 -5.04 2.45 -3.75
N GLY A 98 -4.18 2.24 -2.75
CA GLY A 98 -3.16 1.22 -2.76
C GLY A 98 -2.00 1.57 -3.71
N ILE A 99 -0.79 1.62 -3.18
CA ILE A 99 0.43 1.76 -3.95
C ILE A 99 1.09 0.40 -4.05
N CYS A 100 1.19 -0.10 -5.28
CA CYS A 100 1.91 -1.31 -5.64
C CYS A 100 3.32 -0.95 -6.13
N TYR A 101 4.34 -1.38 -5.39
CA TYR A 101 5.75 -1.23 -5.77
C TYR A 101 6.52 -2.52 -5.45
N LYS A 102 7.07 -3.20 -6.47
CA LYS A 102 7.71 -4.53 -6.30
C LYS A 102 6.80 -5.51 -5.56
N ASN A 103 7.15 -5.91 -4.33
CA ASN A 103 6.35 -6.76 -3.46
C ASN A 103 5.77 -5.96 -2.29
N VAL A 104 5.46 -4.68 -2.50
CA VAL A 104 4.84 -3.79 -1.51
C VAL A 104 3.40 -3.49 -1.95
N LEU A 105 2.46 -3.54 -1.02
CA LEU A 105 1.17 -2.88 -1.13
C LEU A 105 0.97 -1.99 0.10
N ALA A 106 0.69 -0.72 -0.14
CA ALA A 106 0.42 0.26 0.90
C ALA A 106 -0.84 1.06 0.56
N ALA A 107 -1.90 0.99 1.37
CA ALA A 107 -3.19 1.62 1.07
C ALA A 107 -3.70 2.48 2.24
N TYR A 108 -4.59 3.44 2.00
CA TYR A 108 -5.33 4.08 3.10
C TYR A 108 -6.45 3.17 3.62
N ASN A 109 -7.03 2.36 2.74
CA ASN A 109 -8.04 1.38 3.11
C ASN A 109 -7.51 0.37 4.15
N HIS A 110 -8.27 0.22 5.24
CA HIS A 110 -8.17 -0.89 6.18
C HIS A 110 -9.06 -2.02 5.72
N ILE A 111 -8.45 -3.12 5.25
CA ILE A 111 -9.24 -4.21 4.70
C ILE A 111 -10.07 -4.89 5.80
N HIS A 112 -11.26 -5.35 5.42
CA HIS A 112 -11.99 -6.29 6.24
C HIS A 112 -11.40 -7.69 6.02
N ALA A 113 -10.48 -8.12 6.89
CA ALA A 113 -9.69 -9.34 6.72
C ALA A 113 -10.54 -10.60 6.47
N ILE A 114 -11.64 -10.79 7.23
CA ILE A 114 -12.57 -11.92 7.06
C ILE A 114 -13.26 -11.86 5.70
N GLY A 115 -13.54 -10.66 5.20
CA GLY A 115 -14.21 -10.45 3.91
C GLY A 115 -13.26 -10.48 2.71
N SER A 116 -11.96 -10.61 2.95
CA SER A 116 -10.94 -10.56 1.90
C SER A 116 -9.81 -11.57 2.09
N PRO A 117 -10.09 -12.86 2.42
CA PRO A 117 -9.09 -13.80 2.93
C PRO A 117 -7.87 -14.02 2.03
N SER A 118 -8.01 -13.76 0.72
CA SER A 118 -6.94 -13.87 -0.27
C SER A 118 -5.69 -13.03 0.06
N TRP A 119 -5.82 -11.96 0.84
CA TRP A 119 -4.69 -11.10 1.23
C TRP A 119 -3.58 -11.88 1.94
N ALA A 120 -3.96 -12.75 2.89
CA ALA A 120 -3.02 -13.50 3.70
C ALA A 120 -2.36 -14.63 2.89
N GLU A 121 -3.15 -15.34 2.08
CA GLU A 121 -2.65 -16.39 1.19
C GLU A 121 -1.64 -15.84 0.18
N GLN A 122 -1.95 -14.69 -0.42
CA GLN A 122 -1.07 -14.02 -1.36
C GLN A 122 0.17 -13.46 -0.67
N MET A 123 0.07 -12.94 0.55
CA MET A 123 1.25 -12.55 1.34
C MET A 123 2.21 -13.73 1.54
N ILE A 124 1.70 -14.89 1.96
CA ILE A 124 2.51 -16.10 2.15
C ILE A 124 3.15 -16.53 0.83
N LYS A 125 2.38 -16.51 -0.26
CA LYS A 125 2.89 -16.83 -1.61
C LYS A 125 4.04 -15.90 -2.02
N LEU A 126 3.89 -14.59 -1.82
CA LEU A 126 4.93 -13.60 -2.10
C LEU A 126 6.16 -13.79 -1.22
N ALA A 127 5.99 -14.18 0.05
CA ALA A 127 7.08 -14.50 0.96
C ALA A 127 7.88 -15.73 0.48
N CYS A 128 7.18 -16.80 0.09
CA CYS A 128 7.80 -18.00 -0.46
C CYS A 128 8.56 -17.73 -1.76
N GLN A 129 7.98 -16.94 -2.68
CA GLN A 129 8.63 -16.51 -3.92
C GLN A 129 9.91 -15.71 -3.63
N TYR A 130 9.84 -14.75 -2.71
CA TYR A 130 11.02 -13.97 -2.31
C TYR A 130 12.13 -14.85 -1.73
N ARG A 131 11.78 -15.82 -0.87
CA ARG A 131 12.74 -16.79 -0.32
C ARG A 131 13.43 -17.59 -1.42
N GLY A 132 12.69 -18.02 -2.46
CA GLY A 132 13.23 -18.72 -3.62
C GLY A 132 14.27 -17.88 -4.37
N GLN A 133 13.91 -16.64 -4.69
CA GLN A 133 14.80 -15.67 -5.37
C GLN A 133 16.08 -15.39 -4.58
N CYS A 134 15.98 -15.26 -3.25
CA CYS A 134 17.15 -15.09 -2.40
C CYS A 134 18.09 -16.31 -2.43
N ARG A 135 17.55 -17.53 -2.50
CA ARG A 135 18.35 -18.76 -2.59
C ARG A 135 19.06 -18.86 -3.94
N GLU A 136 18.37 -18.55 -5.03
CA GLU A 136 18.96 -18.55 -6.39
C GLU A 136 20.09 -17.54 -6.50
N LYS A 137 19.88 -16.28 -6.07
CA LYS A 137 20.93 -15.25 -6.07
C LYS A 137 22.17 -15.68 -5.29
N ARG A 138 22.00 -16.34 -4.13
CA ARG A 138 23.13 -16.86 -3.34
C ARG A 138 23.90 -17.96 -4.08
N LYS A 139 23.22 -18.85 -4.80
CA LYS A 139 23.87 -19.88 -5.62
C LYS A 139 24.67 -19.26 -6.76
N THR A 140 24.13 -18.27 -7.47
CA THR A 140 24.83 -17.59 -8.58
C THR A 140 26.08 -16.85 -8.10
N VAL A 141 26.05 -16.26 -6.90
CA VAL A 141 27.20 -15.57 -6.31
C VAL A 141 28.28 -16.54 -5.83
N ALA A 142 27.91 -17.74 -5.36
CA ALA A 142 28.87 -18.74 -4.86
C ALA A 142 29.57 -19.56 -5.98
N VAL A 143 29.14 -19.42 -7.24
CA VAL A 143 29.71 -20.11 -8.41
C VAL A 143 30.65 -19.17 -9.22
N LYS A 144 30.82 -17.93 -8.78
CA LYS A 144 31.84 -16.99 -9.25
C LYS A 144 32.93 -16.84 -8.19
#